data_AF-A0A8F5C1F9-F1
#
_entry.id   AF-A0A8F5C1F9-F1
#
_cell.length_a   1.000
_cell.length_b   1.000
_cell.length_c   1.000
_cell.angle_alpha   90.00
_cell.angle_beta   90.00
_cell.angle_gamma   90.00
#
_symmetry.space_group_name_H-M   'P 1'
#
loop_
_entity.id
_entity.type
_entity.pdbx_description
1 polymer ?
#
loop_
_entity_poly.entity_id
_entity_poly.type
_entity_poly.pdbx_seq_one_letter_code
_entity_poly.pdbx_strand_id
1 'polypeptide(L)' 'MLVKKSKYYTIRKTSICNSGYGIFECENDNKCVLIACSYIRDEAT' A
#
# COMPACT_ATOMS: atom_id res chain seq x y z
N MET A 1 -0.79 15.97 -24.44
CA MET A 1 -1.82 15.23 -23.65
C MET A 1 -1.17 14.73 -22.38
N LEU A 2 -1.53 15.26 -21.21
CA LEU A 2 -1.08 14.75 -19.91
C LEU A 2 -1.76 13.40 -19.68
N VAL A 3 -1.05 12.31 -19.96
CA VAL A 3 -1.49 10.96 -19.59
C VAL A 3 -1.57 10.94 -18.06
N LYS A 4 -2.77 11.12 -17.50
CA LYS A 4 -3.04 10.78 -16.10
C LYS A 4 -2.75 9.29 -15.98
N LYS A 5 -1.54 8.92 -15.54
CA LYS A 5 -1.23 7.54 -15.20
C LYS A 5 -2.28 7.09 -14.19
N SER A 6 -3.00 6.02 -14.51
CA SER A 6 -3.98 5.42 -13.61
C SER A 6 -3.24 4.85 -12.42
N LYS A 7 -3.13 5.65 -11.35
CA LYS A 7 -2.63 5.18 -10.07
C LYS A 7 -3.64 4.17 -9.52
N TYR A 8 -3.16 3.01 -9.09
CA TYR A 8 -3.96 2.01 -8.40
C TYR A 8 -3.35 1.70 -7.05
N TYR A 9 -4.18 1.25 -6.12
CA TYR A 9 -3.75 0.88 -4.78
C TYR A 9 -3.73 -0.63 -4.63
N THR A 10 -2.69 -1.15 -3.97
CA THR A 10 -2.58 -2.57 -3.65
C THR A 10 -2.18 -2.75 -2.19
N ILE A 11 -2.68 -3.81 -1.57
CA ILE A 11 -2.40 -4.15 -0.18
C ILE A 11 -1.52 -5.39 -0.18
N ARG A 12 -0.33 -5.33 0.42
CA ARG A 12 0.64 -6.43 0.45
C ARG A 12 1.32 -6.52 1.80
N LYS A 13 1.57 -7.74 2.26
CA LYS A 13 2.38 -7.97 3.45
C LYS A 13 3.82 -7.58 3.13
N THR A 14 4.39 -6.71 3.95
CA THR A 14 5.75 -6.18 3.75
C THR A 14 6.45 -6.09 5.10
N SER A 15 7.75 -6.38 5.13
CA SER A 15 8.58 -6.22 6.33
C SER A 15 8.77 -4.76 6.75
N ILE A 16 8.36 -3.80 5.90
CA ILE A 16 8.42 -2.36 6.21
C ILE A 16 7.39 -2.00 7.30
N CYS A 17 6.25 -2.68 7.33
CA CYS A 17 5.24 -2.48 8.35
C CYS A 17 5.46 -3.52 9.46
N ASN A 18 5.78 -3.06 10.67
CA ASN A 18 6.04 -3.94 11.83
C ASN A 18 4.86 -4.87 12.17
N SER A 19 3.62 -4.47 11.85
CA SER A 19 2.43 -5.29 12.02
C SER A 19 1.43 -5.01 10.91
N GLY A 20 0.76 -6.06 10.42
CA GLY A 20 -0.29 -5.99 9.42
C GLY A 20 0.18 -5.93 7.95
N TYR A 21 -0.48 -5.08 7.15
CA TYR A 21 -0.29 -4.98 5.70
C TYR A 21 0.17 -3.58 5.29
N GLY A 22 1.02 -3.49 4.27
CA GLY A 22 1.36 -2.22 3.63
C GLY A 22 0.35 -1.88 2.52
N ILE A 23 -0.08 -0.63 2.48
CA ILE A 23 -0.87 -0.04 1.40
C ILE A 23 0.12 0.66 0.47
N PHE A 24 0.15 0.23 -0.79
CA PHE A 24 1.04 0.75 -1.81
C PHE A 24 0.24 1.49 -2.87
N GLU A 25 0.69 2.68 -3.24
CA GLU A 25 0.23 3.39 -4.43
C GLU A 25 1.15 3.04 -5.59
N CYS A 26 0.59 2.47 -6.66
CA CYS A 26 1.34 2.06 -7.84
C CYS A 26 0.95 2.94 -9.04
N GLU A 27 1.94 3.53 -9.69
CA GLU A 27 1.74 4.24 -10.97
C GLU A 27 1.73 3.29 -12.18
N ASN A 28 2.37 2.11 -12.04
CA ASN A 28 2.48 0.98 -12.99
C ASN A 28 3.02 -0.24 -12.22
N ASP A 29 3.04 -1.44 -12.80
CA ASP A 29 3.50 -2.69 -12.15
C ASP A 29 4.89 -2.63 -11.51
N ASN A 30 5.79 -1.78 -12.05
CA ASN A 30 7.17 -1.63 -11.55
C ASN A 30 7.39 -0.41 -10.64
N LYS A 31 6.36 0.42 -10.40
CA LYS A 31 6.49 1.66 -9.60
C LYS A 31 5.41 1.71 -8.54
N CYS A 32 5.68 1.06 -7.42
CA CYS A 32 4.84 1.06 -6.25
C CYS A 32 5.57 1.72 -5.08
N VAL A 33 4.88 2.60 -4.36
CA VAL A 33 5.40 3.32 -3.19
C VAL A 33 4.52 2.99 -2.00
N LEU A 34 5.12 2.64 -0.85
CA LEU A 34 4.36 2.44 0.38
C LEU A 34 3.81 3.79 0.85
N ILE A 35 2.50 3.90 0.97
CA ILE A 35 1.83 5.13 1.42
C ILE A 35 1.30 5.03 2.85
N ALA A 36 1.00 3.82 3.33
CA ALA A 36 0.52 3.60 4.69
C ALA A 36 0.74 2.16 5.15
N CYS A 37 0.83 1.96 6.46
CA CYS A 37 0.72 0.65 7.08
C CYS A 37 -0.66 0.50 7.71
N SER A 38 -1.37 -0.57 7.37
CA SER A 38 -2.59 -1.01 8.03
C SER A 38 -2.19 -1.89 9.21
N TYR A 39 -2.43 -1.38 10.41
CA TYR A 39 -2.31 -2.16 11.63
C TYR A 39 -3.59 -2.97 11.78
N ILE A 40 -3.46 -4.28 11.96
CA ILE A 40 -4.57 -5.06 12.49
C ILE A 40 -4.67 -4.61 13.95
N ARG A 41 -5.61 -3.70 14.23
CA ARG A 41 -6.07 -3.54 15.60
C ARG A 41 -6.69 -4.89 15.93
N ASP A 42 -6.00 -5.66 16.76
CA ASP A 42 -6.63 -6.69 17.57
C ASP A 42 -7.64 -5.93 18.45
N GLU A 43 -8.83 -5.69 17.91
CA GLU A 43 -9.97 -5.19 18.69
C GLU A 43 -10.53 -6.39 19.46
N ALA A 44 -9.71 -6.87 20.39
CA ALA A 44 -10.06 -7.79 21.45
C ALA A 44 -9.85 -7.03 22.77
N THR A 45 -10.70 -6.03 23.02
CA THR A 45 -10.89 -5.47 24.37
C THR A 45 -12.34 -5.07 24.52
#